data_AF-A0A124HCB8-F1
#
_entry.id   AF-A0A124HCB8-F1
#
_cell.length_a   1.000
_cell.length_b   1.000
_cell.length_c   1.000
_cell.angle_alpha   90.00
_cell.angle_beta   90.00
_cell.angle_gamma   90.00
#
_symmetry.space_group_name_H-M   'P 1'
#
loop_
_entity.id
_entity.type
_entity.pdbx_description
1 polymer ?
#
loop_
_entity_poly.entity_id
_entity_poly.type
_entity_poly.pdbx_seq_one_letter_code
_entity_poly.pdbx_strand_id
1 'polypeptide(L)'
;MGESGRVEIMSSTEYRAQYGAEREPSPLAQRPGRVDLAVEIPLPDPEGRARLLSLYGSALGLGKDITDEVVTRTEGTTASFTEELICRSVLIAAERESPHTEPEDVRAALDELLSDRDLLTRRLLGVRGDEEGAGPAGVDEGDF
;
A
#
# COMPACT_ATOMS: atom_id res chain seq x y z
N MET A 1 0.46 8.59 40.91
CA MET A 1 1.67 8.41 40.07
C MET A 1 1.19 7.73 38.80
N GLY A 2 0.76 8.54 37.82
CA GLY A 2 0.18 8.03 36.57
C GLY A 2 1.30 7.76 35.59
N GLU A 3 1.54 6.49 35.29
CA GLU A 3 2.43 6.12 34.19
C GLU A 3 1.71 6.48 32.89
N SER A 4 2.25 7.48 32.20
CA SER A 4 1.82 7.87 30.86
C SER A 4 2.03 6.68 29.94
N GLY A 5 0.94 6.02 29.52
CA GLY A 5 0.97 4.96 28.52
C GLY A 5 1.61 5.51 27.24
N ARG A 6 2.85 5.10 26.98
CA ARG A 6 3.57 5.47 25.76
C ARG A 6 2.98 4.64 24.62
N VAL A 7 2.32 5.31 23.68
CA VAL A 7 1.92 4.71 22.40
C VAL A 7 3.19 4.59 21.56
N GLU A 8 3.66 3.36 21.36
CA GLU A 8 4.72 3.06 20.41
C GLU A 8 4.11 2.63 19.08
N ILE A 9 4.30 3.46 18.05
CA ILE A 9 3.90 3.12 16.68
C ILE A 9 5.05 2.30 16.09
N MET A 10 4.82 1.00 15.90
CA MET A 10 5.78 0.06 15.30
C MET A 10 5.42 -0.21 13.85
N SER A 11 6.43 -0.42 12.99
CA SER A 11 6.19 -0.83 11.62
C SER A 11 5.62 -2.26 11.56
N SER A 12 4.84 -2.59 10.52
CA SER A 12 4.23 -3.92 10.37
C SER A 12 5.26 -5.06 10.36
N THR A 13 6.48 -4.80 9.88
CA THR A 13 7.59 -5.77 9.86
C THR A 13 8.14 -6.01 11.27
N GLU A 14 8.33 -4.96 12.06
CA GLU A 14 8.74 -5.06 13.46
C GLU A 14 7.68 -5.78 14.30
N TYR A 15 6.40 -5.50 14.06
CA TYR A 15 5.29 -6.19 14.72
C TYR A 15 5.30 -7.71 14.43
N ARG A 16 5.51 -8.11 13.17
CA ARG A 16 5.57 -9.54 12.78
C ARG A 16 6.83 -10.24 13.28
N ALA A 17 7.97 -9.55 13.32
CA ALA A 17 9.21 -10.08 13.87
C ALA A 17 9.12 -10.29 15.39
N GLN A 18 8.46 -9.38 16.10
CA GLN A 18 8.34 -9.42 17.55
C GLN A 18 7.18 -10.28 18.06
N TYR A 19 6.06 -10.35 17.32
CA TYR A 19 4.83 -11.01 17.77
C TYR A 19 4.39 -12.19 16.88
N GLY A 20 5.02 -12.43 15.74
CA GLY A 20 4.71 -13.56 14.85
C GLY A 20 3.53 -13.27 13.91
N ALA A 21 3.64 -13.75 12.67
CA ALA A 21 2.72 -13.42 11.57
C ALA A 21 1.29 -13.99 11.69
N GLU A 22 1.03 -14.92 12.60
CA GLU A 22 -0.26 -15.61 12.72
C GLU A 22 -0.63 -15.87 14.19
N ARG A 23 -0.26 -14.94 15.08
CA ARG A 23 -0.45 -15.16 16.50
C ARG A 23 -1.81 -14.62 16.91
N GLU A 24 -2.80 -15.52 17.04
CA GLU A 24 -3.86 -15.31 18.01
C GLU A 24 -3.20 -14.81 19.31
N PRO A 25 -3.69 -13.69 19.89
CA PRO A 25 -2.99 -13.01 20.98
C PRO A 25 -2.67 -14.02 22.07
N SER A 26 -1.39 -14.12 22.43
CA SER A 26 -0.96 -15.17 23.37
C SER A 26 -1.78 -15.12 24.66
N PRO A 27 -2.02 -16.25 25.34
CA PRO A 27 -2.79 -16.27 26.58
C PRO A 27 -2.29 -15.31 27.66
N LEU A 28 -1.02 -14.86 27.55
CA LEU A 28 -0.40 -13.90 28.46
C LEU A 28 -0.72 -12.42 28.12
N ALA A 29 -1.01 -12.09 26.87
CA ALA A 29 -1.41 -10.74 26.44
C ALA A 29 -2.88 -10.43 26.76
N GLN A 30 -3.71 -11.47 26.84
CA GLN A 30 -5.12 -11.38 27.23
C GLN A 30 -5.34 -11.40 28.75
N ARG A 31 -4.27 -11.38 29.57
CA ARG A 31 -4.41 -11.31 31.03
C ARG A 31 -4.97 -9.93 31.41
N PRO A 32 -6.07 -9.85 32.18
CA PRO A 32 -6.58 -8.59 32.70
C PRO A 32 -5.46 -7.83 33.43
N GLY A 33 -5.21 -6.57 33.03
CA GLY A 33 -4.19 -5.69 33.65
C GLY A 33 -2.89 -5.46 32.86
N ARG A 34 -2.77 -5.87 31.58
CA ARG A 34 -1.65 -5.47 30.69
C ARG A 34 -2.05 -4.94 29.32
N VAL A 35 -3.10 -5.49 28.72
CA VAL A 35 -3.79 -4.92 27.57
C VAL A 35 -5.26 -4.86 27.96
N ASP A 36 -5.74 -3.68 28.32
CA ASP A 36 -7.11 -3.53 28.81
C ASP A 36 -8.13 -3.45 27.66
N LEU A 37 -7.66 -3.19 26.43
CA LEU A 37 -8.47 -3.18 25.22
C LEU A 37 -7.62 -3.49 23.98
N ALA A 38 -7.97 -4.58 23.27
CA ALA A 38 -7.48 -4.84 21.92
C ALA A 38 -8.59 -4.46 20.92
N VAL A 39 -8.29 -3.56 19.99
CA VAL A 39 -9.23 -3.14 18.93
C VAL A 39 -8.63 -3.52 17.58
N GLU A 40 -9.39 -4.26 16.79
CA GLU A 40 -9.06 -4.53 15.40
C GLU A 40 -9.38 -3.31 14.53
N ILE A 41 -8.44 -2.90 13.67
CA ILE A 41 -8.67 -1.85 12.66
C ILE A 41 -8.88 -2.56 11.32
N PRO A 42 -10.11 -2.62 10.80
CA PRO A 42 -10.37 -3.25 9.51
C PRO A 42 -9.86 -2.38 8.35
N LEU A 43 -9.81 -2.96 7.15
CA LEU A 43 -9.61 -2.20 5.92
C LEU A 43 -10.77 -1.19 5.74
N PRO A 44 -10.50 0.00 5.15
CA PRO A 44 -11.53 1.00 4.93
C PRO A 44 -12.61 0.49 3.97
N ASP A 45 -13.85 0.65 4.37
CA ASP A 45 -15.03 0.47 3.53
C ASP A 45 -15.11 1.59 2.45
N PRO A 46 -16.06 1.52 1.49
CA PRO A 46 -16.15 2.52 0.43
C PRO A 46 -16.29 3.95 0.95
N GLU A 47 -17.07 4.16 2.02
CA GLU A 47 -17.22 5.48 2.65
C GLU A 47 -15.93 5.94 3.32
N GLY A 48 -15.22 5.03 4.00
CA GLY A 48 -13.90 5.24 4.57
C GLY A 48 -12.87 5.66 3.52
N ARG A 49 -12.85 5.00 2.36
CA ARG A 49 -11.97 5.37 1.24
C ARG A 49 -12.30 6.76 0.70
N ALA A 50 -13.59 7.11 0.56
CA ALA A 50 -14.01 8.46 0.17
C ALA A 50 -13.57 9.52 1.18
N ARG A 51 -13.69 9.23 2.49
CA ARG A 51 -13.21 10.11 3.56
C ARG A 51 -11.69 10.28 3.55
N LEU A 52 -10.94 9.22 3.31
CA LEU A 52 -9.48 9.27 3.17
C LEU A 52 -9.06 10.12 1.97
N LEU A 53 -9.74 9.97 0.83
CA LEU A 53 -9.52 10.82 -0.35
C LEU A 53 -9.82 12.29 -0.04
N SER A 54 -10.89 12.57 0.68
CA SER A 54 -11.19 13.95 1.12
C SER A 54 -10.15 14.48 2.10
N LEU A 55 -9.61 13.64 2.98
CA LEU A 55 -8.62 14.03 3.98
C LEU A 55 -7.28 14.38 3.31
N TYR A 56 -6.72 13.44 2.56
CA TYR A 56 -5.40 13.59 1.94
C TYR A 56 -5.44 14.42 0.65
N GLY A 57 -6.54 14.32 -0.10
CA GLY A 57 -6.70 14.95 -1.41
C GLY A 57 -7.49 16.26 -1.41
N SER A 58 -7.79 16.84 -0.25
CA SER A 58 -8.57 18.10 -0.15
C SER A 58 -8.03 19.23 -1.04
N ALA A 59 -6.70 19.35 -1.16
CA ALA A 59 -6.04 20.39 -1.95
C ALA A 59 -6.07 20.13 -3.46
N LEU A 60 -6.36 18.90 -3.89
CA LEU A 60 -6.34 18.50 -5.31
C LEU A 60 -7.63 18.87 -6.03
N GLY A 61 -8.72 19.12 -5.29
CA GLY A 61 -10.02 19.45 -5.89
C GLY A 61 -10.57 18.33 -6.78
N LEU A 62 -10.38 17.06 -6.38
CA LEU A 62 -10.84 15.91 -7.16
C LEU A 62 -12.36 16.00 -7.43
N GLY A 63 -12.74 15.88 -8.70
CA GLY A 63 -14.14 15.78 -9.09
C GLY A 63 -14.82 14.54 -8.52
N LYS A 64 -16.16 14.59 -8.42
CA LYS A 64 -16.96 13.45 -7.94
C LYS A 64 -16.72 12.18 -8.77
N ASP A 65 -16.59 12.33 -10.08
CA ASP A 65 -16.38 11.19 -10.99
C ASP A 65 -15.06 10.46 -10.69
N ILE A 66 -13.97 11.21 -10.47
CA ILE A 66 -12.68 10.63 -10.06
C ILE A 66 -12.77 9.99 -8.68
N THR A 67 -13.43 10.66 -7.74
CA THR A 67 -13.61 10.13 -6.38
C THR A 67 -14.32 8.77 -6.41
N ASP A 68 -15.44 8.69 -7.13
CA ASP A 68 -16.23 7.46 -7.25
C ASP A 68 -15.44 6.35 -7.97
N GLU A 69 -14.68 6.70 -9.01
CA GLU A 69 -13.79 5.76 -9.71
C GLU A 69 -12.73 5.18 -8.76
N VAL A 70 -11.99 6.04 -8.06
CA VAL A 70 -10.94 5.61 -7.13
C VAL A 70 -11.52 4.76 -6.02
N VAL A 71 -12.63 5.16 -5.40
CA VAL A 71 -13.29 4.40 -4.33
C VAL A 71 -13.67 2.99 -4.79
N THR A 72 -14.19 2.87 -6.02
CA THR A 72 -14.58 1.58 -6.60
C THR A 72 -13.37 0.70 -6.88
N ARG A 73 -12.32 1.25 -7.49
CA ARG A 73 -11.14 0.50 -7.95
C ARG A 73 -10.17 0.11 -6.82
N THR A 74 -10.23 0.80 -5.68
CA THR A 74 -9.36 0.58 -4.51
C THR A 74 -10.00 -0.30 -3.43
N GLU A 75 -10.94 -1.15 -3.81
CA GLU A 75 -11.47 -2.16 -2.88
C GLU A 75 -10.34 -3.06 -2.34
N GLY A 76 -10.38 -3.30 -1.02
CA GLY A 76 -9.42 -4.17 -0.35
C GLY A 76 -8.02 -3.56 -0.13
N THR A 77 -7.84 -2.25 -0.35
CA THR A 77 -6.57 -1.57 -0.06
C THR A 77 -6.53 -1.02 1.37
N THR A 78 -5.32 -0.81 1.89
CA THR A 78 -5.09 -0.16 3.19
C THR A 78 -5.38 1.35 3.11
N ALA A 79 -5.48 2.02 4.26
CA ALA A 79 -5.60 3.48 4.29
C ALA A 79 -4.36 4.18 3.72
N SER A 80 -3.16 3.61 3.94
CA SER A 80 -1.90 4.12 3.40
C SER A 80 -1.83 4.08 1.87
N PHE A 81 -2.58 3.19 1.21
CA PHE A 81 -2.68 3.17 -0.24
C PHE A 81 -3.28 4.49 -0.77
N THR A 82 -4.30 5.03 -0.10
CA THR A 82 -4.92 6.30 -0.51
C THR A 82 -3.94 7.46 -0.36
N GLU A 83 -3.17 7.51 0.73
CA GLU A 83 -2.12 8.52 0.93
C GLU A 83 -1.05 8.44 -0.17
N GLU A 84 -0.56 7.23 -0.47
CA GLU A 84 0.42 7.02 -1.53
C GLU A 84 -0.12 7.37 -2.92
N LEU A 85 -1.39 7.05 -3.21
CA LEU A 85 -2.05 7.45 -4.44
C LEU A 85 -2.01 8.97 -4.63
N ILE A 86 -2.31 9.73 -3.58
CA ILE A 86 -2.24 11.19 -3.63
C ILE A 86 -0.80 11.66 -3.87
N CYS A 87 0.17 11.15 -3.10
CA CYS A 87 1.58 11.51 -3.26
C CYS A 87 2.08 11.26 -4.69
N ARG A 88 1.77 10.10 -5.27
CA ARG A 88 2.17 9.77 -6.64
C ARG A 88 1.44 10.61 -7.68
N SER A 89 0.16 10.93 -7.48
CA SER A 89 -0.57 11.84 -8.38
C SER A 89 0.07 13.25 -8.43
N VAL A 90 0.51 13.76 -7.27
CA VAL A 90 1.22 15.04 -7.19
C VAL A 90 2.59 14.96 -7.86
N LEU A 91 3.31 13.85 -7.68
CA LEU A 91 4.60 13.64 -8.32
C LEU A 91 4.48 13.65 -9.86
N ILE A 92 3.50 12.93 -10.41
CA ILE A 92 3.24 12.89 -11.86
C ILE A 92 2.93 14.30 -12.39
N ALA A 93 2.09 15.06 -11.68
CA ALA A 93 1.81 16.45 -12.05
C ALA A 93 3.07 17.33 -12.05
N ALA A 94 3.95 17.14 -11.06
CA ALA A 94 5.22 17.87 -10.94
C ALA A 94 6.22 17.48 -12.04
N GLU A 95 6.30 16.22 -12.44
CA GLU A 95 7.11 15.74 -13.58
C GLU A 95 6.63 16.33 -14.91
N ARG A 96 5.33 16.66 -14.99
CA ARG A 96 4.72 17.38 -16.11
C ARG A 96 4.93 18.90 -16.05
N GLU A 97 5.70 19.38 -15.07
CA GLU A 97 5.92 20.80 -14.78
C GLU A 97 4.61 21.58 -14.53
N SER A 98 3.57 20.89 -14.04
CA SER A 98 2.26 21.48 -13.73
C SER A 98 2.17 21.85 -12.24
N PRO A 99 1.65 23.04 -11.90
CA PRO A 99 1.36 23.41 -10.50
C PRO A 99 0.07 22.76 -9.97
N HIS A 100 -0.69 22.09 -10.84
CA HIS A 100 -1.98 21.47 -10.51
C HIS A 100 -2.02 20.02 -10.96
N THR A 101 -2.55 19.16 -10.10
CA THR A 101 -2.83 17.77 -10.42
C THR A 101 -4.14 17.68 -11.19
N GLU A 102 -4.09 16.99 -12.31
CA GLU A 102 -5.24 16.73 -13.17
C GLU A 102 -5.83 15.34 -12.89
N PRO A 103 -7.11 15.10 -13.25
CA PRO A 103 -7.75 13.79 -13.17
C PRO A 103 -6.92 12.66 -13.78
N GLU A 104 -6.22 12.93 -14.88
CA GLU A 104 -5.37 11.98 -15.60
C GLU A 104 -4.14 11.56 -14.79
N ASP A 105 -3.57 12.47 -13.99
CA ASP A 105 -2.43 12.16 -13.12
C ASP A 105 -2.84 11.18 -12.02
N VAL A 106 -4.07 11.33 -11.49
CA VAL A 106 -4.65 10.41 -10.49
C VAL A 106 -4.92 9.03 -11.09
N ARG A 107 -5.45 8.98 -12.31
CA ARG A 107 -5.68 7.70 -13.00
C ARG A 107 -4.36 6.99 -13.31
N ALA A 108 -3.35 7.72 -13.76
CA ALA A 108 -2.02 7.17 -14.02
C ALA A 108 -1.39 6.60 -12.74
N ALA A 109 -1.43 7.36 -11.64
CA ALA A 109 -0.94 6.89 -10.33
C ALA A 109 -1.70 5.65 -9.85
N LEU A 110 -3.02 5.60 -10.05
CA LEU A 110 -3.85 4.47 -9.67
C LEU A 110 -3.52 3.21 -10.48
N ASP A 111 -3.35 3.37 -11.80
CA ASP A 111 -2.98 2.28 -12.70
C ASP A 111 -1.60 1.71 -12.34
N GLU A 112 -0.63 2.58 -12.07
CA GLU A 112 0.72 2.19 -11.62
C GLU A 112 0.69 1.40 -10.32
N LEU A 113 0.06 1.95 -9.27
CA LEU A 113 0.02 1.32 -7.94
C LEU A 113 -0.71 -0.03 -7.93
N LEU A 114 -1.79 -0.16 -8.71
CA LEU A 114 -2.51 -1.42 -8.84
C LEU A 114 -1.72 -2.45 -9.66
N SER A 115 -1.02 -2.00 -10.72
CA SER A 115 -0.12 -2.86 -11.50
C SER A 115 1.03 -3.41 -10.65
N ASP A 116 1.65 -2.61 -9.81
CA ASP A 116 2.74 -3.05 -8.92
C ASP A 116 2.27 -4.12 -7.92
N ARG A 117 1.05 -4.00 -7.40
CA ARG A 117 0.42 -5.03 -6.56
C ARG A 117 0.26 -6.34 -7.33
N ASP A 118 -0.16 -6.26 -8.58
CA ASP A 118 -0.31 -7.43 -9.44
C ASP A 118 1.05 -8.08 -9.75
N LEU A 119 2.10 -7.28 -10.01
CA LEU A 119 3.47 -7.77 -10.20
C LEU A 119 4.00 -8.48 -8.95
N LEU A 120 3.80 -7.92 -7.76
CA LEU A 120 4.17 -8.56 -6.51
C LEU A 120 3.44 -9.90 -6.33
N THR A 121 2.13 -9.90 -6.59
CA THR A 121 1.31 -11.12 -6.50
C THR A 121 1.81 -12.20 -7.46
N ARG A 122 2.08 -11.83 -8.72
CA ARG A 122 2.64 -12.73 -9.74
C ARG A 122 3.99 -13.30 -9.31
N ARG A 123 4.89 -12.47 -8.77
CA ARG A 123 6.19 -12.90 -8.24
C ARG A 123 6.05 -13.87 -7.05
N LEU A 124 5.16 -13.57 -6.11
CA LEU A 124 4.88 -14.46 -4.95
C LEU A 124 4.31 -15.81 -5.39
N LEU A 125 3.54 -15.83 -6.48
CA LEU A 125 2.99 -17.04 -7.10
C LEU A 125 3.98 -17.74 -8.06
N GLY A 126 5.22 -17.25 -8.16
CA GLY A 126 6.28 -17.89 -8.94
C GLY A 126 6.26 -17.60 -10.44
N VAL A 127 5.45 -16.65 -10.91
CA VAL A 127 5.49 -16.15 -12.28
C VAL A 127 6.75 -15.30 -12.43
N ARG A 128 7.77 -15.82 -13.13
CA ARG A 128 8.95 -15.03 -13.49
C ARG A 128 8.53 -13.95 -14.48
N GLY A 129 8.88 -12.69 -14.21
CA GLY A 129 8.71 -11.63 -15.20
C GLY A 129 9.49 -12.00 -16.46
N ASP A 130 8.90 -11.77 -17.63
CA ASP A 130 9.55 -12.02 -18.90
C ASP A 130 10.74 -11.06 -19.06
N GLU A 131 11.90 -11.48 -18.55
CA GLU A 131 13.21 -10.91 -18.91
C GLU A 131 13.52 -11.44 -20.32
N GLU A 132 13.09 -10.68 -21.33
CA GLU A 132 13.42 -10.95 -22.72
C GLU A 132 14.87 -10.51 -23.00
N GLY A 133 15.79 -11.47 -23.15
CA GLY A 133 16.94 -11.34 -24.06
C GLY A 133 18.36 -11.43 -23.46
N ALA A 134 19.11 -12.40 -24.00
CA ALA A 134 20.58 -12.53 -24.01
C ALA A 134 21.25 -13.19 -22.79
N GLY A 135 21.04 -14.50 -22.63
CA GLY A 135 22.08 -15.36 -22.08
C GLY A 135 23.30 -15.39 -23.03
N PRO A 136 24.55 -15.34 -22.54
CA PRO A 136 25.72 -15.35 -23.41
C PRO A 136 25.79 -16.67 -24.19
N ALA A 137 26.10 -16.54 -25.48
CA ALA A 137 26.25 -17.63 -26.43
C ALA A 137 27.12 -18.75 -25.84
N GLY A 138 26.62 -19.99 -25.99
CA GLY A 138 27.36 -21.20 -25.61
C GLY A 138 28.75 -21.19 -26.21
N VAL A 139 29.73 -21.48 -25.36
CA VAL A 139 31.09 -21.81 -25.78
C VAL A 139 31.03 -23.06 -26.65
N ASP A 140 31.59 -22.91 -27.84
CA ASP A 140 31.89 -23.95 -28.82
C ASP A 140 32.93 -24.91 -28.21
N GLU A 141 32.49 -26.08 -27.74
CA GLU A 141 33.38 -27.19 -27.40
C GLU A 141 33.59 -28.06 -28.64
N GLY A 142 34.51 -27.62 -29.47
CA GLY A 142 35.17 -28.40 -30.50
C GLY A 142 36.69 -28.48 -30.23
N ASP A 143 37.19 -29.71 -30.24
CA ASP A 143 38.59 -30.13 -30.40
C ASP A 143 39.48 -30.15 -29.13
N PHE A 144 39.56 -31.31 -28.46
CA PHE A 144 40.77 -32.15 -28.27
C PHE A 144 40.44 -33.47 -27.56
#